data_AF-A0A9E5WAY1-F1
#
_entry.id   AF-A0A9E5WAY1-F1
#
_cell.length_a   1.000
_cell.length_b   1.000
_cell.length_c   1.000
_cell.angle_alpha   90.00
_cell.angle_beta   90.00
_cell.angle_gamma   90.00
#
_symmetry.space_group_name_H-M   'P 1'
#
loop_
_entity.id
_entity.type
_entity.pdbx_description
1 polymer ?
#
loop_
_entity_poly.entity_id
_entity_poly.type
_entity_poly.pdbx_seq_one_letter_code
_entity_poly.pdbx_strand_id
1 'polypeptide(L)'
;MASKKTIYSVQVVMILAVFFFVLFNLIFKLVVDLRSESIKERAELIEKDRIKQAFLANIDNEYNNLLKLYDAKAYEKAIEIIKVFNRYDKSDYKDLPEIKKDIRLFYLKKKLEFIPKIHFDEFMKLSKDIDIEEDDSTEVFIRTPRYGQYFYTSDLPVVLEGVALSVKGDYSDGIVWTSSIDGELGKGKKLAVHLSVGEHQITATGTNNITKGSMAIRIFIEKDPDFLKNYIKK
;
A
#
# COMPACT_ATOMS: atom_id res chain seq x y z
N MET A 1 -45.82 51.29 -49.08
CA MET A 1 -46.42 50.39 -48.07
C MET A 1 -45.84 49.01 -48.29
N ALA A 2 -44.80 48.60 -47.53
CA ALA A 2 -44.20 47.28 -47.74
C ALA A 2 -45.17 46.18 -47.32
N SER A 3 -45.40 45.19 -48.18
CA SER A 3 -46.27 44.04 -47.89
C SER A 3 -45.73 43.28 -46.68
N LYS A 4 -46.62 42.88 -45.74
CA LYS A 4 -46.27 42.14 -44.52
C LYS A 4 -45.32 40.96 -44.78
N LYS A 5 -45.45 40.25 -45.91
CA LYS A 5 -44.62 39.10 -46.29
C LYS A 5 -43.13 39.46 -46.47
N THR A 6 -42.81 40.65 -47.00
CA THR A 6 -41.42 41.10 -47.20
C THR A 6 -40.76 41.47 -45.87
N ILE A 7 -41.53 42.01 -44.92
CA ILE A 7 -41.04 42.36 -43.57
C ILE A 7 -40.68 41.08 -42.79
N TYR A 8 -41.53 40.04 -42.83
CA TYR A 8 -41.21 38.75 -42.20
C TYR A 8 -39.98 38.08 -42.83
N SER A 9 -39.83 38.17 -44.17
CA SER A 9 -38.64 37.64 -44.85
C SER A 9 -37.35 38.34 -44.41
N VAL A 10 -37.36 39.67 -44.29
CA VAL A 10 -36.19 40.44 -43.83
C VAL A 10 -35.88 40.14 -42.36
N GLN A 11 -36.91 40.02 -41.52
CA GLN A 11 -36.75 39.70 -40.10
C GLN A 11 -36.16 38.30 -39.90
N VAL A 12 -36.59 37.30 -40.68
CA VAL A 12 -36.01 35.94 -40.64
C VAL A 12 -34.56 35.95 -41.10
N VAL A 13 -34.22 36.68 -42.17
CA VAL A 13 -32.84 36.82 -42.63
C VAL A 13 -31.95 37.49 -41.57
N MET A 14 -32.45 38.53 -40.91
CA MET A 14 -31.72 39.18 -39.80
C MET A 14 -31.53 38.24 -38.60
N ILE A 15 -32.56 37.49 -38.21
CA ILE A 15 -32.46 36.51 -37.12
C ILE A 15 -31.45 35.43 -37.46
N LEU A 16 -31.46 34.90 -38.70
CA LEU A 16 -30.48 33.93 -39.16
C LEU A 16 -29.07 34.51 -39.17
N ALA A 17 -28.88 35.75 -39.64
CA ALA A 17 -27.58 36.41 -39.64
C ALA A 17 -27.02 36.59 -38.22
N VAL A 18 -27.87 37.02 -37.27
CA VAL A 18 -27.49 37.13 -35.86
C VAL A 18 -27.17 35.76 -35.27
N PHE A 19 -27.99 34.74 -35.57
CA PHE A 19 -27.76 33.37 -35.11
C PHE A 19 -26.43 32.82 -35.62
N PHE A 20 -26.14 32.97 -36.92
CA PHE A 20 -24.86 32.55 -37.51
C PHE A 20 -23.68 33.34 -36.93
N PHE A 21 -23.85 34.62 -36.66
CA PHE A 21 -22.80 35.42 -36.03
C PHE A 21 -22.50 34.95 -34.60
N VAL A 22 -23.52 34.68 -33.80
CA VAL A 22 -23.35 34.14 -32.43
C VAL A 22 -22.73 32.75 -32.49
N LEU A 23 -23.22 31.88 -33.38
CA LEU A 23 -22.69 30.53 -33.56
C LEU A 23 -21.22 30.54 -34.00
N PHE A 24 -20.87 31.42 -34.95
CA PHE A 24 -19.49 31.59 -35.41
C PHE A 24 -18.57 32.04 -34.27
N ASN A 25 -18.98 33.02 -33.46
CA ASN A 25 -18.20 33.45 -32.30
C ASN A 25 -18.01 32.33 -31.27
N LEU A 26 -19.05 31.53 -31.04
CA LEU A 26 -18.99 30.40 -30.10
C LEU A 26 -18.02 29.32 -30.59
N ILE A 27 -18.12 28.94 -31.87
CA ILE A 27 -17.23 27.95 -32.50
C ILE A 27 -15.79 28.48 -32.56
N PHE A 28 -15.60 29.75 -32.92
CA PHE A 28 -14.29 30.37 -32.98
C PHE A 28 -13.60 30.37 -31.61
N LYS A 29 -14.34 30.76 -30.56
CA LYS A 29 -13.85 30.70 -29.17
C LYS A 29 -13.45 29.26 -28.79
N LEU A 30 -14.30 28.28 -29.08
CA LEU A 30 -14.03 26.87 -28.80
C LEU A 30 -12.74 26.37 -29.49
N VAL A 31 -12.53 26.72 -30.76
CA VAL A 31 -11.32 26.32 -31.51
C VAL A 31 -10.05 26.96 -30.95
N VAL A 32 -10.12 28.22 -30.53
CA VAL A 32 -8.99 28.92 -29.89
C VAL A 32 -8.66 28.28 -28.54
N ASP A 33 -9.68 27.98 -27.73
CA ASP A 33 -9.51 27.37 -26.41
C ASP A 33 -8.87 25.97 -26.54
N LEU A 34 -9.38 25.12 -27.43
CA LEU A 34 -8.81 23.79 -27.70
C LEU A 34 -7.36 23.82 -28.20
N ARG A 35 -7.03 24.77 -29.10
CA ARG A 35 -5.64 24.96 -29.54
C ARG A 35 -4.74 25.41 -28.40
N SER A 36 -5.21 26.36 -27.58
CA SER A 36 -4.48 26.87 -26.42
C SER A 36 -4.15 25.76 -25.43
N GLU A 37 -5.11 24.90 -25.11
CA GLU A 37 -4.93 23.76 -24.22
C GLU A 37 -3.91 22.76 -24.78
N SER A 38 -4.03 22.38 -26.06
CA SER A 38 -3.07 21.47 -26.71
C SER A 38 -1.64 22.03 -26.76
N ILE A 39 -1.47 23.35 -26.85
CA ILE A 39 -0.15 24.00 -26.82
C ILE A 39 0.43 23.97 -25.40
N LYS A 40 -0.40 24.21 -24.38
CA LYS A 40 0.01 24.10 -22.97
C LYS A 40 0.46 22.68 -22.64
N GLU A 41 -0.33 21.67 -23.00
CA GLU A 41 0.03 20.25 -22.78
C GLU A 41 1.36 19.90 -23.47
N ARG A 42 1.56 20.33 -24.72
CA ARG A 42 2.83 20.13 -25.43
C ARG A 42 4.00 20.84 -24.74
N ALA A 43 3.80 22.08 -24.28
CA ALA A 43 4.82 22.82 -23.56
C ALA A 43 5.20 22.15 -22.23
N GLU A 44 4.22 21.64 -21.50
CA GLU A 44 4.43 20.89 -20.26
C GLU A 44 5.20 19.58 -20.50
N LEU A 45 4.86 18.85 -21.57
CA LEU A 45 5.59 17.64 -21.98
C LEU A 45 7.05 17.95 -22.32
N ILE A 46 7.28 19.00 -23.11
CA ILE A 46 8.63 19.44 -23.47
C ILE A 46 9.42 19.84 -22.23
N GLU A 47 8.80 20.57 -21.30
CA GLU A 47 9.45 21.00 -20.07
C GLU A 47 9.78 19.81 -19.16
N LYS A 48 8.85 18.85 -19.04
CA LYS A 48 9.07 17.60 -18.30
C LYS A 48 10.23 16.80 -18.90
N ASP A 49 10.30 16.70 -20.22
CA ASP A 49 11.40 16.04 -20.92
C ASP A 49 12.72 16.79 -20.74
N ARG A 50 12.70 18.13 -20.82
CA ARG A 50 13.88 18.98 -20.57
C ARG A 50 14.44 18.76 -19.17
N ILE A 51 13.58 18.76 -18.15
CA ILE A 51 13.97 18.51 -16.75
C ILE A 51 14.51 17.09 -16.60
N LYS A 52 13.88 16.08 -17.20
CA LYS A 52 14.36 14.69 -17.19
C LYS A 52 15.75 14.60 -17.82
N GLN A 53 15.97 15.21 -18.98
CA GLN A 53 17.27 15.19 -19.65
C GLN A 53 18.35 15.93 -18.85
N ALA A 54 18.02 17.07 -18.24
CA ALA A 54 18.95 17.80 -17.37
C ALA A 54 19.37 16.98 -16.14
N PHE A 55 18.43 16.24 -15.55
CA PHE A 55 18.73 15.28 -14.48
C PHE A 55 19.63 14.15 -14.97
N LEU A 56 19.29 13.51 -16.09
CA LEU A 56 20.08 12.40 -16.66
C LEU A 56 21.51 12.84 -17.01
N ALA A 57 21.70 14.06 -17.51
CA ALA A 57 23.02 14.63 -17.80
C ALA A 57 23.87 14.85 -16.53
N ASN A 58 23.23 15.06 -15.38
CA ASN A 58 23.90 15.31 -14.09
C ASN A 58 23.74 14.15 -13.09
N ILE A 59 23.33 12.97 -13.56
CA ILE A 59 22.93 11.85 -12.71
C ILE A 59 24.06 11.40 -11.77
N ASP A 60 25.32 11.47 -12.21
CA ASP A 60 26.48 11.17 -11.37
C ASP A 60 26.71 12.20 -10.27
N ASN A 61 26.48 13.49 -10.54
CA ASN A 61 26.58 14.53 -9.52
C ASN A 61 25.50 14.37 -8.46
N GLU A 62 24.28 14.06 -8.88
CA GLU A 62 23.17 13.76 -7.97
C GLU A 62 23.44 12.51 -7.13
N TYR A 63 24.01 11.46 -7.74
CA TYR A 63 24.41 10.26 -7.02
C TYR A 63 25.53 10.54 -5.99
N ASN A 64 26.54 11.33 -6.35
CA ASN A 64 27.60 11.70 -5.42
C ASN A 64 27.09 12.59 -4.27
N ASN A 65 26.12 13.47 -4.53
CA ASN A 65 25.44 14.24 -3.49
C ASN A 65 24.63 13.32 -2.55
N LEU A 66 23.92 12.34 -3.12
CA LEU A 66 23.26 11.29 -2.35
C LEU A 66 24.24 10.55 -1.45
N LEU A 67 25.39 10.11 -1.96
CA LEU A 67 26.41 9.43 -1.15
C LEU A 67 26.89 10.29 0.01
N LYS A 68 27.19 11.57 -0.22
CA LYS A 68 27.57 12.51 0.86
C LYS A 68 26.51 12.61 1.96
N LEU A 69 25.23 12.68 1.58
CA LEU A 69 24.11 12.73 2.53
C LEU A 69 23.93 11.39 3.25
N TYR A 70 24.09 10.28 2.54
CA TYR A 70 24.03 8.93 3.08
C TYR A 70 25.13 8.70 4.13
N ASP A 71 26.38 9.03 3.81
CA ASP A 71 27.53 8.90 4.71
C ASP A 71 27.39 9.80 5.94
N ALA A 72 26.81 10.99 5.77
CA ALA A 72 26.46 11.90 6.86
C ALA A 72 25.22 11.48 7.67
N LYS A 73 24.59 10.34 7.33
CA LYS A 73 23.32 9.85 7.92
C LYS A 73 22.15 10.85 7.83
N ALA A 74 22.21 11.79 6.89
CA ALA A 74 21.15 12.77 6.62
C ALA A 74 20.05 12.15 5.73
N TYR A 75 19.44 11.07 6.22
CA TYR A 75 18.60 10.19 5.40
C TYR A 75 17.32 10.86 4.89
N GLU A 76 16.76 11.83 5.61
CA GLU A 76 15.59 12.59 5.14
C GLU A 76 15.89 13.33 3.84
N LYS A 77 17.08 13.96 3.75
CA LYS A 77 17.52 14.66 2.54
C LYS A 77 17.93 13.68 1.43
N ALA A 78 18.57 12.57 1.80
CA ALA A 78 18.91 11.49 0.86
C ALA A 78 17.66 10.92 0.18
N ILE A 79 16.58 10.70 0.94
CA ILE A 79 15.29 10.19 0.43
C ILE A 79 14.71 11.11 -0.64
N GLU A 80 14.83 12.43 -0.50
CA GLU A 80 14.34 13.36 -1.54
C GLU A 80 15.07 13.18 -2.87
N ILE A 81 16.40 12.98 -2.85
CA ILE A 81 17.16 12.68 -4.06
C ILE A 81 16.74 11.32 -4.63
N ILE A 82 16.59 10.29 -3.79
CA ILE A 82 16.14 8.95 -4.20
C ILE A 82 14.78 9.00 -4.92
N LYS A 83 13.85 9.86 -4.47
CA LYS A 83 12.55 10.06 -5.15
C LYS A 83 12.72 10.55 -6.58
N VAL A 84 13.70 11.43 -6.84
CA VAL A 84 13.98 11.93 -8.19
C VAL A 84 14.51 10.80 -9.09
N PHE A 85 15.43 9.97 -8.59
CA PHE A 85 15.90 8.78 -9.31
C PHE A 85 14.76 7.83 -9.67
N ASN A 86 13.85 7.55 -8.73
CA ASN A 86 12.69 6.70 -8.97
C ASN A 86 11.72 7.30 -9.99
N ARG A 87 11.51 8.63 -9.95
CA ARG A 87 10.61 9.35 -10.87
C ARG A 87 11.04 9.20 -12.33
N TYR A 88 12.34 9.02 -12.59
CA TYR A 88 12.90 8.92 -13.94
C TYR A 88 13.42 7.52 -14.28
N ASP A 89 12.87 6.49 -13.64
CA ASP A 89 13.15 5.08 -13.91
C ASP A 89 14.66 4.76 -13.80
N LYS A 90 15.30 5.31 -12.77
CA LYS A 90 16.71 5.07 -12.40
C LYS A 90 16.81 4.46 -11.02
N SER A 91 15.87 3.58 -10.69
CA SER A 91 15.75 2.97 -9.35
C SER A 91 16.87 1.97 -9.04
N ASP A 92 17.51 1.44 -10.07
CA ASP A 92 18.61 0.46 -10.11
C ASP A 92 19.97 1.10 -10.46
N TYR A 93 20.07 2.42 -10.38
CA TYR A 93 21.31 3.12 -10.72
C TYR A 93 22.41 2.82 -9.70
N LYS A 94 23.42 2.05 -10.11
CA LYS A 94 24.57 1.66 -9.25
C LYS A 94 24.08 1.00 -7.95
N ASP A 95 24.65 1.40 -6.80
CA ASP A 95 24.35 0.82 -5.49
C ASP A 95 23.11 1.45 -4.81
N LEU A 96 22.29 2.19 -5.59
CA LEU A 96 21.05 2.77 -5.10
C LEU A 96 20.09 1.75 -4.45
N PRO A 97 19.95 0.50 -4.95
CA PRO A 97 19.15 -0.54 -4.29
C PRO A 97 19.63 -0.86 -2.87
N GLU A 98 20.95 -0.98 -2.67
CA GLU A 98 21.59 -1.24 -1.39
C GLU A 98 21.37 -0.07 -0.42
N ILE A 99 21.60 1.16 -0.89
CA ILE A 99 21.37 2.38 -0.10
C ILE A 99 19.91 2.47 0.36
N LYS A 100 18.95 2.18 -0.53
CA LYS A 100 17.52 2.15 -0.19
C LYS A 100 17.20 1.11 0.88
N LYS A 101 17.80 -0.09 0.77
CA LYS A 101 17.62 -1.17 1.74
C LYS A 101 18.18 -0.76 3.11
N ASP A 102 19.34 -0.14 3.15
CA ASP A 102 20.01 0.27 4.39
C ASP A 102 19.25 1.40 5.10
N ILE A 103 18.80 2.42 4.35
CA ILE A 103 17.94 3.48 4.90
C ILE A 103 16.63 2.90 5.43
N ARG A 104 15.99 1.99 4.68
CA ARG A 104 14.77 1.31 5.12
C ARG A 104 14.99 0.53 6.41
N LEU A 105 16.11 -0.20 6.50
CA LEU A 105 16.48 -0.97 7.68
C LEU A 105 16.76 -0.06 8.88
N PHE A 106 17.40 1.09 8.67
CA PHE A 106 17.63 2.10 9.71
C PHE A 106 16.32 2.60 10.32
N TYR A 107 15.36 3.05 9.51
CA TYR A 107 14.07 3.52 10.04
C TYR A 107 13.25 2.39 10.66
N LEU A 108 13.37 1.16 10.14
CA LEU A 108 12.74 0.00 10.75
C LEU A 108 13.32 -0.27 12.14
N LYS A 109 14.65 -0.25 12.29
CA LYS A 109 15.32 -0.37 13.59
C LYS A 109 14.94 0.75 14.55
N LYS A 110 14.95 2.01 14.08
CA LYS A 110 14.52 3.18 14.87
C LYS A 110 13.07 3.05 15.36
N LYS A 111 12.18 2.51 14.54
CA LYS A 111 10.79 2.23 14.92
C LYS A 111 10.69 1.10 15.95
N LEU A 112 11.60 0.12 15.90
CA LEU A 112 11.70 -0.97 16.87
C LEU A 112 12.41 -0.54 18.18
N GLU A 113 13.29 0.46 18.16
CA GLU A 113 13.92 1.04 19.37
C GLU A 113 12.93 1.80 20.26
N PHE A 114 11.79 2.22 19.71
CA PHE A 114 10.66 2.79 20.44
C PHE A 114 9.79 1.73 21.14
N ILE A 115 10.02 0.44 20.87
CA ILE A 115 9.53 -0.64 21.72
C ILE A 115 10.52 -0.67 22.89
N PRO A 116 10.08 -0.45 24.15
CA PRO A 116 11.01 -0.41 25.27
C PRO A 116 11.85 -1.69 25.26
N LYS A 117 13.16 -1.52 25.04
CA LYS A 117 14.13 -2.56 25.36
C LYS A 117 14.01 -2.72 26.86
N ILE A 118 13.28 -3.73 27.31
CA ILE A 118 13.36 -4.19 28.68
C ILE A 118 14.86 -4.36 28.91
N HIS A 119 15.43 -3.57 29.83
CA HIS A 119 16.80 -3.73 30.28
C HIS A 119 16.84 -5.10 30.96
N PHE A 120 17.00 -6.16 30.16
CA PHE A 120 16.82 -7.53 30.61
C PHE A 120 17.72 -7.81 31.79
N ASP A 121 18.96 -7.31 31.79
CA ASP A 121 19.89 -7.49 32.90
C ASP A 121 19.48 -6.73 34.17
N GLU A 122 18.88 -5.54 34.04
CA GLU A 122 18.42 -4.73 35.17
C GLU A 122 17.09 -5.25 35.72
N PHE A 123 16.21 -5.72 34.84
CA PHE A 123 14.98 -6.44 35.15
C PHE A 123 15.28 -7.77 35.84
N MET A 124 16.21 -8.58 35.32
CA MET A 124 16.61 -9.86 35.91
C MET A 124 17.33 -9.69 37.25
N LYS A 125 17.99 -8.54 37.46
CA LYS A 125 18.58 -8.20 38.76
C LYS A 125 17.50 -7.76 39.75
N LEU A 126 16.57 -6.92 39.32
CA LEU A 126 15.42 -6.47 40.12
C LEU A 126 14.45 -7.62 40.46
N SER A 127 14.23 -8.57 39.54
CA SER A 127 13.39 -9.76 39.71
C SER A 127 14.04 -10.86 40.55
N LYS A 128 15.35 -10.74 40.82
CA LYS A 128 16.09 -11.65 41.70
C LYS A 128 16.17 -11.10 43.13
N ASP A 129 16.17 -9.78 43.26
CA ASP A 129 16.16 -9.06 44.54
C ASP A 129 14.74 -8.90 45.12
N ILE A 130 13.72 -8.93 44.26
CA ILE A 130 12.30 -9.06 44.64
C ILE A 130 11.93 -10.52 44.33
N ASP A 131 11.29 -11.24 45.24
CA ASP A 131 10.84 -12.63 45.05
C ASP A 131 9.68 -12.69 44.02
N ILE A 132 9.96 -12.30 42.77
CA ILE A 132 9.02 -12.28 41.64
C ILE A 132 9.12 -13.66 41.01
N GLU A 133 8.06 -14.47 41.13
CA GLU A 133 7.94 -15.71 40.37
C GLU A 133 8.25 -15.45 38.89
N GLU A 134 9.15 -16.24 38.33
CA GLU A 134 9.57 -16.15 36.93
C GLU A 134 8.33 -16.20 36.03
N ASP A 135 8.03 -15.10 35.31
CA ASP A 135 6.86 -15.01 34.44
C ASP A 135 7.01 -15.98 33.26
N ASP A 136 6.41 -17.16 33.42
CA ASP A 136 6.38 -18.21 32.40
C ASP A 136 5.10 -18.15 31.54
N SER A 137 4.55 -16.95 31.35
CA SER A 137 3.44 -16.71 30.44
C SER A 137 3.81 -17.10 29.01
N THR A 138 2.93 -17.85 28.35
CA THR A 138 3.03 -18.15 26.93
C THR A 138 2.36 -17.02 26.14
N GLU A 139 3.12 -16.30 25.34
CA GLU A 139 2.60 -15.28 24.42
C GLU A 139 2.37 -15.87 23.04
N VAL A 140 1.25 -15.50 22.40
CA VAL A 140 0.88 -16.02 21.08
C VAL A 140 0.61 -14.87 20.12
N PHE A 141 1.18 -14.94 18.91
CA PHE A 141 0.96 -13.97 17.86
C PHE A 141 0.60 -14.64 16.53
N ILE A 142 -0.44 -14.13 15.87
CA ILE A 142 -0.81 -14.52 14.51
C ILE A 142 -0.08 -13.59 13.53
N ARG A 143 0.73 -14.16 12.65
CA ARG A 143 1.50 -13.44 11.60
C ARG A 143 0.72 -13.32 10.31
N THR A 144 -0.04 -14.36 9.95
CA THR A 144 -0.89 -14.40 8.76
C THR A 144 -2.08 -15.30 9.06
N PRO A 145 -3.31 -14.95 8.63
CA PRO A 145 -3.68 -13.73 7.91
C PRO A 145 -3.66 -12.47 8.78
N ARG A 146 -3.90 -11.30 8.17
CA ARG A 146 -4.09 -10.05 8.92
C ARG A 146 -5.55 -9.89 9.32
N TYR A 147 -5.79 -9.16 10.40
CA TYR A 147 -7.14 -8.76 10.81
C TYR A 147 -7.86 -8.05 9.67
N GLY A 148 -9.11 -8.44 9.41
CA GLY A 148 -9.99 -7.89 8.39
C GLY A 148 -9.67 -8.31 6.96
N GLN A 149 -8.79 -9.29 6.75
CA GLN A 149 -8.44 -9.76 5.41
C GLN A 149 -9.58 -10.56 4.76
N TYR A 150 -9.76 -10.35 3.46
CA TYR A 150 -10.73 -11.06 2.62
C TYR A 150 -10.05 -12.16 1.80
N PHE A 151 -10.74 -13.28 1.67
CA PHE A 151 -10.40 -14.40 0.80
C PHE A 151 -11.64 -14.82 0.01
N TYR A 152 -11.42 -15.46 -1.12
CA TYR A 152 -12.48 -15.97 -1.98
C TYR A 152 -12.42 -17.49 -2.03
N THR A 153 -13.58 -18.13 -2.15
CA THR A 153 -13.67 -19.58 -2.39
C THR A 153 -12.90 -19.93 -3.65
N SER A 154 -11.78 -20.64 -3.50
CA SER A 154 -10.93 -21.15 -4.58
C SER A 154 -10.27 -22.45 -4.14
N ASP A 155 -9.58 -23.12 -5.06
CA ASP A 155 -8.80 -24.33 -4.72
C ASP A 155 -7.56 -24.00 -3.85
N LEU A 156 -7.19 -22.71 -3.73
CA LEU A 156 -6.05 -22.28 -2.93
C LEU A 156 -6.41 -22.21 -1.44
N PRO A 157 -5.66 -22.90 -0.56
CA PRO A 157 -5.91 -22.85 0.87
C PRO A 157 -5.50 -21.49 1.47
N VAL A 158 -6.16 -21.10 2.56
CA VAL A 158 -5.74 -20.01 3.44
C VAL A 158 -4.56 -20.50 4.29
N VAL A 159 -3.47 -19.73 4.30
CA VAL A 159 -2.30 -20.05 5.12
C VAL A 159 -2.40 -19.31 6.44
N LEU A 160 -2.42 -20.08 7.53
CA LEU A 160 -2.29 -19.61 8.90
C LEU A 160 -0.82 -19.73 9.31
N GLU A 161 -0.28 -18.68 9.91
CA GLU A 161 1.07 -18.69 10.48
C GLU A 161 1.08 -17.93 11.79
N GLY A 162 1.69 -18.50 12.83
CA GLY A 162 1.74 -17.93 14.17
C GLY A 162 2.97 -18.36 14.93
N VAL A 163 3.21 -17.70 16.05
CA VAL A 163 4.30 -18.01 16.99
C VAL A 163 3.77 -18.08 18.42
N ALA A 164 4.34 -18.97 19.22
CA ALA A 164 4.04 -19.14 20.63
C ALA A 164 5.35 -19.20 21.42
N LEU A 165 5.62 -18.20 22.27
CA LEU A 165 6.90 -18.03 22.96
C LEU A 165 6.68 -17.91 24.47
N SER A 166 7.58 -18.47 25.27
CA SER A 166 7.73 -18.15 26.70
C SER A 166 9.21 -17.96 27.04
N VAL A 167 9.51 -17.55 28.28
CA VAL A 167 10.89 -17.48 28.79
C VAL A 167 11.63 -18.82 28.73
N LYS A 168 10.90 -19.95 28.65
CA LYS A 168 11.44 -21.30 28.53
C LYS A 168 11.72 -21.76 27.10
N GLY A 169 11.22 -21.04 26.09
CA GLY A 169 11.55 -21.33 24.69
C GLY A 169 10.43 -21.08 23.68
N ASP A 170 10.59 -21.67 22.50
CA ASP A 170 9.66 -21.60 21.37
C ASP A 170 8.76 -22.85 21.34
N TYR A 171 7.45 -22.63 21.41
CA TYR A 171 6.40 -23.65 21.42
C TYR A 171 5.49 -23.56 20.18
N SER A 172 5.94 -22.87 19.13
CA SER A 172 5.12 -22.57 17.95
C SER A 172 4.63 -23.81 17.21
N ASP A 173 5.39 -24.91 17.24
CA ASP A 173 4.96 -26.18 16.62
C ASP A 173 3.77 -26.84 17.36
N GLY A 174 3.49 -26.41 18.60
CA GLY A 174 2.34 -26.85 19.40
C GLY A 174 1.09 -25.98 19.27
N ILE A 175 1.10 -24.93 18.45
CA ILE A 175 -0.05 -24.03 18.29
C ILE A 175 -1.26 -24.82 17.79
N VAL A 176 -2.41 -24.64 18.43
CA VAL A 176 -3.71 -25.17 17.99
C VAL A 176 -4.51 -24.04 17.35
N TRP A 177 -5.03 -24.28 16.14
CA TRP A 177 -5.83 -23.32 15.37
C TRP A 177 -7.31 -23.71 15.40
N THR A 178 -8.17 -22.73 15.65
CA THR A 178 -9.63 -22.89 15.59
C THR A 178 -10.29 -21.78 14.80
N SER A 179 -11.45 -22.08 14.24
CA SER A 179 -12.37 -21.15 13.60
C SER A 179 -13.71 -21.14 14.34
N SER A 180 -14.33 -19.96 14.46
CA SER A 180 -15.70 -19.83 14.96
C SER A 180 -16.76 -20.54 14.11
N ILE A 181 -16.48 -20.89 12.86
CA ILE A 181 -17.41 -21.56 11.95
C ILE A 181 -17.02 -23.03 11.77
N ASP A 182 -15.74 -23.29 11.46
CA ASP A 182 -15.28 -24.64 11.08
C ASP A 182 -14.75 -25.48 12.26
N GLY A 183 -14.66 -24.92 13.47
CA GLY A 183 -14.15 -25.62 14.64
C GLY A 183 -12.62 -25.77 14.63
N GLU A 184 -12.10 -26.91 15.09
CA GLU A 184 -10.65 -27.17 15.12
C GLU A 184 -10.10 -27.38 13.71
N LEU A 185 -9.09 -26.59 13.34
CA LEU A 185 -8.50 -26.59 12.01
C LEU A 185 -7.23 -27.45 11.94
N GLY A 186 -6.51 -27.58 13.06
CA GLY A 186 -5.28 -28.35 13.15
C GLY A 186 -4.22 -27.68 14.02
N LYS A 187 -2.97 -28.17 13.93
CA LYS A 187 -1.85 -27.74 14.75
C LYS A 187 -0.61 -27.35 13.94
N GLY A 188 0.26 -26.55 14.55
CA GLY A 188 1.58 -26.19 14.05
C GLY A 188 1.75 -24.68 13.83
N LYS A 189 3.01 -24.25 13.72
CA LYS A 189 3.36 -22.85 13.47
C LYS A 189 2.83 -22.32 12.15
N LYS A 190 2.64 -23.21 11.17
CA LYS A 190 2.12 -22.90 9.84
C LYS A 190 1.16 -24.01 9.41
N LEU A 191 -0.04 -23.63 8.98
CA LEU A 191 -1.11 -24.55 8.61
C LEU A 191 -1.84 -24.01 7.37
N ALA A 192 -2.09 -24.87 6.38
CA ALA A 192 -2.88 -24.53 5.19
C ALA A 192 -4.27 -25.16 5.33
N VAL A 193 -5.33 -24.34 5.22
CA VAL A 193 -6.71 -24.75 5.50
C VAL A 193 -7.67 -24.24 4.44
N HIS A 194 -8.73 -25.00 4.16
CA HIS A 194 -9.90 -24.50 3.45
C HIS A 194 -10.97 -24.16 4.49
N LEU A 195 -11.54 -22.96 4.37
CA LEU A 195 -12.52 -22.44 5.30
C LEU A 195 -13.88 -22.31 4.61
N SER A 196 -14.95 -22.51 5.36
CA SER A 196 -16.32 -22.29 4.88
C SER A 196 -16.54 -20.81 4.48
N VAL A 197 -17.59 -20.51 3.72
CA VAL A 197 -17.97 -19.12 3.43
C VAL A 197 -18.53 -18.47 4.69
N GLY A 198 -18.03 -17.28 5.05
CA GLY A 198 -18.52 -16.51 6.19
C GLY A 198 -17.48 -15.60 6.83
N GLU A 199 -17.88 -15.01 7.95
CA GLU A 199 -16.98 -14.25 8.83
C GLU A 199 -16.39 -15.19 9.89
N HIS A 200 -15.07 -15.40 9.84
CA HIS A 200 -14.37 -16.29 10.77
C HIS A 200 -13.63 -15.46 11.82
N GLN A 201 -13.79 -15.83 13.09
CA GLN A 201 -12.80 -15.55 14.12
C GLN A 201 -11.82 -16.72 14.18
N ILE A 202 -10.59 -16.49 13.73
CA ILE A 202 -9.50 -17.46 13.78
C ILE A 202 -8.73 -17.26 15.08
N THR A 203 -8.58 -18.32 15.86
CA THR A 203 -7.87 -18.29 17.15
C THR A 203 -6.67 -19.22 17.10
N ALA A 204 -5.50 -18.71 17.47
CA ALA A 204 -4.29 -19.49 17.73
C ALA A 204 -4.12 -19.64 19.24
N THR A 205 -3.89 -20.87 19.73
CA THR A 205 -3.63 -21.15 21.14
C THR A 205 -2.31 -21.89 21.29
N GLY A 206 -1.41 -21.36 22.12
CA GLY A 206 -0.10 -21.94 22.42
C GLY A 206 0.02 -22.30 23.89
N THR A 207 0.87 -23.27 24.22
CA THR A 207 1.15 -23.68 25.60
C THR A 207 2.58 -24.17 25.74
N ASN A 208 3.21 -23.84 26.86
CA ASN A 208 4.49 -24.39 27.30
C ASN A 208 4.33 -25.57 28.29
N ASN A 209 3.14 -26.16 28.35
CA ASN A 209 2.69 -27.18 29.34
C ASN A 209 2.46 -26.67 30.76
N ILE A 210 2.59 -25.36 31.01
CA ILE A 210 2.35 -24.73 32.32
C ILE A 210 1.27 -23.65 32.17
N THR A 211 1.47 -22.72 31.23
CA THR A 211 0.55 -21.63 30.90
C THR A 211 -0.01 -21.79 29.50
N LYS A 212 -1.08 -21.04 29.20
CA LYS A 212 -1.68 -20.97 27.86
C LYS A 212 -1.76 -19.51 27.43
N GLY A 213 -1.41 -19.26 26.17
CA GLY A 213 -1.63 -18.00 25.48
C GLY A 213 -2.60 -18.17 24.33
N SER A 214 -3.29 -17.10 23.94
CA SER A 214 -4.10 -17.11 22.72
C SER A 214 -4.17 -15.74 22.06
N MET A 215 -4.33 -15.75 20.74
CA MET A 215 -4.65 -14.55 19.96
C MET A 215 -5.76 -14.89 18.97
N ALA A 216 -6.68 -13.96 18.75
CA ALA A 216 -7.75 -14.10 17.77
C ALA A 216 -7.72 -12.96 16.75
N ILE A 217 -8.03 -13.29 15.50
CA ILE A 217 -8.22 -12.31 14.42
C ILE A 217 -9.51 -12.61 13.66
N ARG A 218 -10.06 -11.58 13.03
CA ARG A 218 -11.23 -11.71 12.15
C ARG A 218 -10.79 -11.74 10.70
N ILE A 219 -11.36 -12.64 9.90
CA ILE A 219 -11.20 -12.69 8.43
C ILE A 219 -12.55 -13.00 7.76
N PHE A 220 -12.62 -12.75 6.46
CA PHE A 220 -13.82 -12.95 5.66
C PHE A 220 -13.54 -13.90 4.51
N ILE A 221 -14.37 -14.93 4.37
CA ILE A 221 -14.37 -15.85 3.24
C ILE A 221 -15.64 -15.57 2.45
N GLU A 222 -15.49 -15.02 1.25
CA GLU A 222 -16.60 -14.71 0.35
C GLU A 222 -16.63 -15.70 -0.81
N LYS A 223 -17.81 -15.85 -1.42
CA LYS A 223 -17.88 -16.50 -2.73
C LYS A 223 -17.15 -15.61 -3.74
N ASP A 224 -16.49 -16.25 -4.69
CA ASP A 224 -15.80 -15.55 -5.77
C ASP A 224 -16.76 -14.52 -6.42
N PRO A 225 -16.38 -13.24 -6.49
CA PRO A 225 -17.24 -12.21 -7.08
C PRO A 225 -17.62 -12.58 -8.52
N ASP A 226 -18.91 -12.45 -8.84
CA ASP A 226 -19.57 -12.99 -10.05
C ASP A 226 -19.02 -12.48 -11.40
N PHE A 227 -17.97 -11.64 -11.42
CA PHE A 227 -17.39 -11.10 -12.66
C PHE A 227 -16.76 -12.16 -13.58
N LEU A 228 -16.43 -13.36 -13.07
CA LEU A 228 -15.89 -14.45 -13.89
C LEU A 228 -16.95 -15.26 -14.65
N LYS A 229 -18.23 -15.23 -14.26
CA LYS A 229 -19.27 -15.99 -14.97
C LYS A 229 -19.66 -15.37 -16.31
N ASN A 230 -19.41 -14.08 -16.50
CA ASN A 230 -19.81 -13.35 -17.70
C ASN A 230 -18.82 -13.47 -18.87
N TYR A 231 -17.64 -14.08 -18.68
CA TYR A 231 -16.64 -14.26 -19.75
C TYR A 231 -16.68 -15.63 -20.46
N ILE A 232 -17.50 -16.59 -19.98
CA ILE A 232 -17.62 -17.93 -20.61
C ILE A 232 -18.88 -18.05 -21.48
N LYS A 233 -19.75 -17.03 -21.49
CA LYS A 233 -20.88 -16.93 -22.44
C LYS A 233 -20.64 -15.83 -23.48
N LYS A 234 -19.74 -16.08 -24.42
CA LYS A 234 -19.83 -15.54 -25.78
C LYS A 234 -19.03 -16.37 -26.76
#